data_AF-A0A4Q6EGN9-F1
#
_entry.id   AF-A0A4Q6EGN9-F1
#
_cell.length_a   1.000
_cell.length_b   1.000
_cell.length_c   1.000
_cell.angle_alpha   90.00
_cell.angle_beta   90.00
_cell.angle_gamma   90.00
#
_symmetry.space_group_name_H-M   'P 1'
#
loop_
_entity.id
_entity.type
_entity.pdbx_description
1 polymer ?
#
loop_
_entity_poly.entity_id
_entity_poly.type
_entity_poly.pdbx_seq_one_letter_code
_entity_poly.pdbx_strand_id
1 'polypeptide(L)'
;MKLTEEQLVVLQDTLNDHIKYKETYEEVYDHVLTALEQVDNTVPLGEAINTIMLNDFGGFKGLKKIESDRWWMMTRQMVAKLSGYMIDYLKLPLLPITVIIYALIYYFVVELQFSPGHMLISMPWILMMPLCGGYWYFKTGFRTKSIGKSIRYQPIQIIGYAPLYIFGGSFFILEIIFHKILKVGSILNFSLPPMAVSLLLTLLIIYNISFFRLYKHELVASEIK
;
A
#
# COMPACT_ATOMS: atom_id res chain seq x y z
N MET A 1 -23.92 19.01 26.08
CA MET A 1 -23.01 18.99 27.25
C MET A 1 -21.63 19.56 26.91
N LYS A 2 -21.09 20.46 27.75
CA LYS A 2 -19.67 20.90 27.63
C LYS A 2 -18.80 19.96 28.47
N LEU A 3 -17.84 19.29 27.84
CA LEU A 3 -17.01 18.28 28.49
C LEU A 3 -15.92 18.89 29.38
N THR A 4 -15.62 18.25 30.51
CA THR A 4 -14.42 18.53 31.32
C THR A 4 -13.18 17.86 30.72
N GLU A 5 -11.98 18.26 31.15
CA GLU A 5 -10.72 17.63 30.69
C GLU A 5 -10.68 16.13 30.99
N GLU A 6 -11.15 15.71 32.15
CA GLU A 6 -11.23 14.27 32.51
C GLU A 6 -12.19 13.51 31.59
N GLN A 7 -13.34 14.10 31.25
CA GLN A 7 -14.30 13.51 30.33
C GLN A 7 -13.75 13.41 28.90
N LEU A 8 -12.95 14.39 28.48
CA LEU A 8 -12.24 14.34 27.20
C LEU A 8 -11.24 13.19 27.17
N VAL A 9 -10.49 12.95 28.25
CA VAL A 9 -9.56 11.81 28.34
C VAL A 9 -10.32 10.48 28.24
N VAL A 10 -11.44 10.33 28.97
CA VAL A 10 -12.28 9.10 28.89
C VAL A 10 -12.79 8.87 27.47
N LEU A 11 -13.23 9.92 26.78
CA LEU A 11 -13.64 9.82 25.38
C LEU A 11 -12.49 9.40 24.48
N GLN A 12 -11.32 10.03 24.63
CA GLN A 12 -10.13 9.71 23.84
C GLN A 12 -9.70 8.26 24.03
N ASP A 13 -9.68 7.75 25.26
CA ASP A 13 -9.31 6.36 25.58
C ASP A 13 -10.33 5.38 24.99
N THR A 14 -11.63 5.65 25.17
CA THR A 14 -12.71 4.81 24.62
C THR A 14 -12.61 4.69 23.10
N LEU A 15 -12.32 5.77 22.39
CA LEU A 15 -12.19 5.75 20.93
C LEU A 15 -10.87 5.12 20.46
N ASN A 16 -9.76 5.36 21.16
CA ASN A 16 -8.45 4.78 20.83
C ASN A 16 -8.43 3.25 20.92
N ASP A 17 -9.21 2.66 21.82
CA ASP A 17 -9.31 1.20 21.96
C ASP A 17 -10.04 0.52 20.79
N HIS A 18 -10.81 1.28 20.03
CA HIS A 18 -11.70 0.75 18.98
C HIS A 18 -11.38 1.23 17.57
N ILE A 19 -10.60 2.30 17.41
CA ILE A 19 -10.28 2.91 16.12
C ILE A 19 -8.78 2.79 15.86
N LYS A 20 -8.44 2.13 14.75
CA LYS A 20 -7.05 1.84 14.40
C LYS A 20 -6.38 3.00 13.69
N TYR A 21 -7.11 3.66 12.78
CA TYR A 21 -6.55 4.67 11.91
C TYR A 21 -6.74 6.08 12.45
N LYS A 22 -5.68 6.90 12.36
CA LYS A 22 -5.66 8.27 12.86
C LYS A 22 -6.77 9.13 12.24
N GLU A 23 -6.96 9.06 10.93
CA GLU A 23 -7.95 9.89 10.23
C GLU A 23 -9.39 9.51 10.60
N THR A 24 -9.66 8.21 10.80
CA THR A 24 -10.97 7.77 11.31
C THR A 24 -11.16 8.23 12.75
N TYR A 25 -10.11 8.18 13.57
CA TYR A 25 -10.17 8.62 14.95
C TYR A 25 -10.48 10.10 15.04
N GLU A 26 -9.78 10.96 14.30
CA GLU A 26 -10.00 12.41 14.29
C GLU A 26 -11.44 12.74 13.87
N GLU A 27 -11.95 12.11 12.82
CA GLU A 27 -13.32 12.36 12.36
C GLU A 27 -14.39 11.87 13.34
N VAL A 28 -14.22 10.68 13.91
CA VAL A 28 -15.18 10.14 14.89
C VAL A 28 -15.11 10.96 16.18
N TYR A 29 -13.91 11.36 16.61
CA TYR A 29 -13.73 12.19 17.79
C TYR A 29 -14.43 13.54 17.63
N ASP A 30 -14.19 14.25 16.54
CA ASP A 30 -14.82 15.55 16.25
C ASP A 30 -16.35 15.44 16.14
N HIS A 31 -16.84 14.37 15.48
CA HIS A 31 -18.27 14.11 15.36
C HIS A 31 -18.92 13.81 16.71
N VAL A 32 -18.33 12.92 17.51
CA VAL A 32 -18.84 12.57 18.85
C VAL A 32 -18.78 13.77 19.77
N LEU A 33 -17.71 14.56 19.73
CA LEU A 33 -17.59 15.80 20.51
C LEU A 33 -18.72 16.78 20.17
N THR A 34 -18.96 17.01 18.88
CA THR A 34 -20.04 17.89 18.39
C THR A 34 -21.42 17.36 18.77
N ALA A 35 -21.64 16.05 18.67
CA ALA A 35 -22.91 15.42 19.05
C ALA A 35 -23.15 15.52 20.57
N LEU A 36 -22.12 15.33 21.39
CA LEU A 36 -22.20 15.45 22.85
C LEU A 36 -22.57 16.87 23.29
N GLU A 37 -22.24 17.91 22.53
CA GLU A 37 -22.66 19.28 22.82
C GLU A 37 -24.20 19.43 22.81
N GLN A 38 -24.88 18.62 22.00
CA GLN A 38 -26.34 18.62 21.83
C GLN A 38 -27.07 17.71 22.82
N VAL A 39 -26.36 16.79 23.49
CA VAL A 39 -26.94 15.89 24.49
C VAL A 39 -27.19 16.65 25.81
N ASP A 40 -28.33 16.36 26.44
CA ASP A 40 -28.69 16.89 27.76
C ASP A 40 -27.69 16.45 28.82
N ASN A 41 -27.34 17.35 29.74
CA ASN A 41 -26.36 17.12 30.82
C ASN A 41 -26.85 16.08 31.85
N THR A 42 -28.09 15.63 31.75
CA THR A 42 -28.69 14.62 32.62
C THR A 42 -28.27 13.19 32.25
N VAL A 43 -27.82 12.96 31.01
CA VAL A 43 -27.41 11.64 30.51
C VAL A 43 -25.96 11.34 30.91
N PRO A 44 -25.65 10.19 31.53
CA PRO A 44 -24.28 9.78 31.81
C PRO A 44 -23.42 9.75 30.54
N LEU A 45 -22.19 10.28 30.61
CA LEU A 45 -21.29 10.39 29.44
C LEU A 45 -21.12 9.06 28.68
N GLY A 46 -20.91 7.95 29.38
CA GLY A 46 -20.73 6.65 28.74
C GLY A 46 -21.97 6.19 27.96
N GLU A 47 -23.17 6.49 28.47
CA GLU A 47 -24.43 6.19 27.78
C GLU A 47 -24.66 7.12 26.59
N ALA A 48 -24.33 8.40 26.73
CA ALA A 48 -24.37 9.37 25.64
C ALA A 48 -23.44 8.95 24.48
N ILE A 49 -22.18 8.61 24.79
CA ILE A 49 -21.21 8.11 23.82
C ILE A 49 -21.75 6.85 23.15
N ASN A 50 -22.17 5.84 23.91
CA ASN A 50 -22.64 4.58 23.33
C ASN A 50 -23.86 4.78 22.44
N THR A 51 -24.78 5.65 22.83
CA THR A 51 -25.97 6.00 22.03
C THR A 51 -25.59 6.68 20.71
N ILE A 52 -24.69 7.68 20.75
CA ILE A 52 -24.16 8.34 19.55
C ILE A 52 -23.45 7.30 18.66
N MET A 53 -22.59 6.49 19.24
CA MET A 53 -21.84 5.44 18.52
C MET A 53 -22.77 4.44 17.84
N LEU A 54 -23.84 4.02 18.52
CA LEU A 54 -24.83 3.09 17.99
C LEU A 54 -25.65 3.71 16.86
N ASN A 55 -26.15 4.94 17.06
CA ASN A 55 -27.06 5.59 16.13
C ASN A 55 -26.35 6.08 14.86
N ASP A 56 -25.18 6.70 15.00
CA ASP A 56 -24.52 7.39 13.89
C ASP A 56 -23.54 6.47 13.14
N PHE A 57 -22.92 5.52 13.85
CA PHE A 57 -21.90 4.63 13.29
C PHE A 57 -22.31 3.16 13.25
N GLY A 58 -23.49 2.78 13.76
CA GLY A 58 -23.90 1.36 13.86
C GLY A 58 -23.12 0.59 14.93
N GLY A 59 -22.62 1.30 15.94
CA GLY A 59 -21.75 0.79 17.01
C GLY A 59 -20.34 0.45 16.52
N PHE A 60 -19.55 -0.19 17.38
CA PHE A 60 -18.15 -0.54 17.06
C PHE A 60 -18.02 -1.48 15.84
N LYS A 61 -19.03 -2.32 15.57
CA LYS A 61 -19.07 -3.14 14.35
C LYS A 61 -19.20 -2.29 13.09
N GLY A 62 -20.05 -1.26 13.12
CA GLY A 62 -20.20 -0.35 12.00
C GLY A 62 -18.99 0.55 11.80
N LEU A 63 -18.33 1.01 12.86
CA LEU A 63 -17.01 1.67 12.77
C LEU A 63 -15.97 0.80 12.04
N LYS A 64 -15.82 -0.46 12.44
CA LYS A 64 -14.89 -1.38 11.78
C LYS A 64 -15.21 -1.57 10.30
N LYS A 65 -16.51 -1.57 9.95
CA LYS A 65 -16.94 -1.61 8.55
C LYS A 65 -16.55 -0.32 7.81
N ILE A 66 -16.79 0.85 8.40
CA ILE A 66 -16.39 2.14 7.83
C ILE A 66 -14.87 2.18 7.59
N GLU A 67 -14.06 1.74 8.55
CA GLU A 67 -12.60 1.65 8.38
C GLU A 67 -12.22 0.73 7.23
N SER A 68 -12.82 -0.46 7.15
CA SER A 68 -12.60 -1.41 6.07
C SER A 68 -12.97 -0.83 4.70
N ASP A 69 -14.14 -0.20 4.59
CA ASP A 69 -14.63 0.40 3.35
C ASP A 69 -13.74 1.56 2.90
N ARG A 70 -13.32 2.42 3.84
CA ARG A 70 -12.35 3.49 3.56
C ARG A 70 -11.01 2.96 3.12
N TRP A 71 -10.51 1.92 3.77
CA TRP A 71 -9.25 1.28 3.41
C TRP A 71 -9.31 0.70 1.99
N TRP A 72 -10.40 0.02 1.64
CA TRP A 72 -10.61 -0.51 0.28
C TRP A 72 -10.72 0.60 -0.76
N MET A 73 -11.47 1.66 -0.46
CA MET A 73 -11.59 2.83 -1.33
C MET A 73 -10.22 3.48 -1.56
N MET A 74 -9.45 3.68 -0.50
CA MET A 74 -8.11 4.27 -0.57
C MET A 74 -7.18 3.41 -1.41
N THR A 75 -7.18 2.10 -1.19
CA THR A 75 -6.39 1.13 -1.97
C THR A 75 -6.77 1.21 -3.45
N ARG A 76 -8.06 1.22 -3.79
CA ARG A 76 -8.53 1.32 -5.17
C ARG A 76 -8.09 2.63 -5.83
N GLN A 77 -8.17 3.75 -5.13
CA GLN A 77 -7.71 5.04 -5.63
C GLN A 77 -6.20 5.05 -5.89
N MET A 78 -5.40 4.47 -4.98
CA MET A 78 -3.95 4.37 -5.14
C MET A 78 -3.54 3.46 -6.30
N VAL A 79 -4.21 2.31 -6.46
CA VAL A 79 -4.00 1.42 -7.60
C VAL A 79 -4.36 2.12 -8.90
N ALA A 80 -5.50 2.83 -8.96
CA ALA A 80 -5.88 3.59 -10.15
C ALA A 80 -4.85 4.67 -10.51
N LYS A 81 -4.33 5.40 -9.52
CA LYS A 81 -3.25 6.38 -9.70
C LYS A 81 -1.96 5.72 -10.19
N LEU A 82 -1.56 4.60 -9.60
CA LEU A 82 -0.38 3.84 -10.02
C LEU A 82 -0.50 3.38 -11.47
N SER A 83 -1.64 2.78 -11.83
CA SER A 83 -1.92 2.36 -13.21
C SER A 83 -1.90 3.55 -14.16
N GLY A 84 -2.46 4.69 -13.76
CA GLY A 84 -2.37 5.94 -14.52
C GLY A 84 -0.91 6.33 -14.81
N TYR A 85 -0.06 6.35 -13.78
CA TYR A 85 1.37 6.66 -13.95
C TYR A 85 2.10 5.66 -14.83
N MET A 86 1.78 4.37 -14.74
CA MET A 86 2.38 3.35 -15.62
C MET A 86 1.94 3.56 -17.08
N ILE A 87 0.67 3.86 -17.31
CA ILE A 87 0.12 4.12 -18.64
C ILE A 87 0.76 5.37 -19.27
N ASP A 88 1.12 6.37 -18.48
CA ASP A 88 1.81 7.57 -18.99
C ASP A 88 3.13 7.20 -19.71
N TYR A 89 3.85 6.17 -19.26
CA TYR A 89 5.08 5.69 -19.92
C TYR A 89 4.84 4.98 -21.25
N LEU A 90 3.61 4.62 -21.54
CA LEU A 90 3.20 4.00 -22.81
C LEU A 90 2.58 5.03 -23.78
N LYS A 91 2.55 6.32 -23.39
CA LYS A 91 2.03 7.43 -24.18
C LYS A 91 3.16 8.36 -24.63
N LEU A 92 2.92 9.11 -25.71
CA LEU A 92 3.82 10.20 -26.08
C LEU A 92 3.75 11.33 -25.04
N PRO A 93 4.88 11.96 -24.69
CA PRO A 93 6.21 11.82 -25.29
C PRO A 93 7.13 10.78 -24.63
N LEU A 94 6.66 10.00 -23.65
CA LEU A 94 7.49 9.06 -22.88
C LEU A 94 7.71 7.71 -23.57
N LEU A 95 6.82 7.32 -24.49
CA LEU A 95 6.90 6.05 -25.21
C LEU A 95 8.27 5.77 -25.86
N PRO A 96 8.94 6.72 -26.55
CA PRO A 96 10.28 6.48 -27.11
C PRO A 96 11.32 6.13 -26.04
N ILE A 97 11.24 6.76 -24.85
CA ILE A 97 12.14 6.47 -23.72
C ILE A 97 11.90 5.04 -23.24
N THR A 98 10.64 4.63 -23.09
CA THR A 98 10.28 3.25 -22.73
C THR A 98 10.81 2.23 -23.73
N VAL A 99 10.71 2.52 -25.03
CA VAL A 99 11.24 1.66 -26.10
C VAL A 99 12.76 1.56 -26.04
N ILE A 100 13.47 2.66 -25.77
CA ILE A 100 14.93 2.67 -25.60
C ILE A 100 15.34 1.82 -24.39
N ILE A 101 14.66 2.00 -23.24
CA ILE A 101 14.92 1.20 -22.03
C ILE A 101 14.73 -0.30 -22.32
N TYR A 102 13.63 -0.65 -23.00
CA TYR A 102 13.37 -2.03 -23.40
C TYR A 102 14.46 -2.59 -24.32
N ALA A 103 14.89 -1.83 -25.33
CA ALA A 103 15.94 -2.25 -26.25
C ALA A 103 17.28 -2.47 -25.55
N LEU A 104 17.65 -1.60 -24.62
CA LEU A 104 18.86 -1.74 -23.79
C LEU A 104 18.79 -2.99 -22.92
N ILE A 105 17.67 -3.22 -22.23
CA ILE A 105 17.48 -4.41 -21.40
C ILE A 105 17.57 -5.67 -22.27
N TYR A 106 16.91 -5.68 -23.43
CA TYR A 106 16.95 -6.80 -24.36
C TYR A 106 18.38 -7.12 -24.82
N TYR A 107 19.15 -6.09 -25.18
CA TYR A 107 20.56 -6.25 -25.52
C TYR A 107 21.34 -6.92 -24.38
N PHE A 108 21.19 -6.45 -23.14
CA PHE A 108 21.87 -7.05 -21.98
C PHE A 108 21.41 -8.49 -21.69
N VAL A 109 20.11 -8.78 -21.82
CA VAL A 109 19.57 -10.13 -21.59
C VAL A 109 20.14 -11.12 -22.61
N VAL A 110 20.24 -10.72 -23.88
CA VAL A 110 20.80 -11.57 -24.94
C VAL A 110 22.30 -11.76 -24.77
N GLU A 111 23.05 -10.68 -24.53
CA GLU A 111 24.51 -10.70 -24.52
C GLU A 111 25.09 -11.38 -23.27
N LEU A 112 24.47 -11.17 -22.11
CA LEU A 112 25.00 -11.69 -20.85
C LEU A 112 24.70 -13.19 -20.65
N GLN A 113 24.00 -13.84 -21.60
CA GLN A 113 23.68 -15.28 -21.61
C GLN A 113 23.19 -15.82 -20.26
N PHE A 114 22.52 -14.97 -19.46
CA PHE A 114 21.97 -15.44 -18.21
C PHE A 114 20.91 -16.49 -18.51
N SER A 115 20.92 -17.58 -17.75
CA SER A 115 19.80 -18.52 -17.84
C SER A 115 18.51 -17.76 -17.47
N PRO A 116 17.47 -17.79 -18.32
CA PRO A 116 16.28 -16.95 -18.15
C PRO A 116 15.58 -17.15 -16.79
N GLY A 117 15.65 -18.37 -16.22
CA GLY A 117 15.15 -18.67 -14.88
C GLY A 117 15.86 -17.89 -13.77
N HIS A 118 17.19 -17.71 -13.86
CA HIS A 118 17.95 -16.97 -12.85
C HIS A 118 17.69 -15.45 -12.94
N MET A 119 17.47 -14.90 -14.14
CA MET A 119 17.13 -13.47 -14.27
C MET A 119 15.75 -13.16 -13.71
N LEU A 120 14.77 -14.04 -13.95
CA LEU A 120 13.41 -13.84 -13.46
C LEU A 120 13.32 -13.81 -11.93
N ILE A 121 14.23 -14.52 -11.25
CA ILE A 121 14.30 -14.55 -9.79
C ILE A 121 15.19 -13.42 -9.28
N SER A 122 16.45 -13.35 -9.68
CA SER A 122 17.41 -12.45 -9.05
C SER A 122 17.11 -10.97 -9.31
N MET A 123 16.63 -10.62 -10.50
CA MET A 123 16.47 -9.21 -10.89
C MET A 123 15.33 -8.50 -10.16
N PRO A 124 14.13 -9.09 -9.95
CA PRO A 124 13.13 -8.44 -9.11
C PRO A 124 13.62 -8.18 -7.69
N TRP A 125 14.34 -9.11 -7.07
CA TRP A 125 14.89 -8.90 -5.73
C TRP A 125 15.95 -7.78 -5.69
N ILE A 126 16.87 -7.75 -6.67
CA ILE A 126 17.92 -6.73 -6.80
C ILE A 126 17.32 -5.35 -7.11
N LEU A 127 16.30 -5.28 -7.97
CA LEU A 127 15.65 -4.02 -8.34
C LEU A 127 14.70 -3.49 -7.25
N MET A 128 14.10 -4.36 -6.44
CA MET A 128 13.19 -3.96 -5.34
C MET A 128 13.92 -3.53 -4.06
N MET A 129 15.06 -4.15 -3.73
CA MET A 129 15.75 -3.94 -2.45
C MET A 129 16.22 -2.49 -2.20
N PRO A 130 16.80 -1.77 -3.18
CA PRO A 130 17.18 -0.37 -3.01
C PRO A 130 15.98 0.58 -2.96
N LEU A 131 14.88 0.21 -3.63
CA LEU A 131 13.77 1.12 -3.92
C LEU A 131 12.67 1.11 -2.86
N CYS A 132 12.39 -0.05 -2.27
CA CYS A 132 11.48 -0.16 -1.12
C CYS A 132 12.22 0.02 0.21
N GLY A 133 13.42 -0.53 0.37
CA GLY A 133 14.17 -0.45 1.64
C GLY A 133 14.90 0.87 1.84
N GLY A 134 15.69 1.31 0.84
CA GLY A 134 16.53 2.50 0.94
C GLY A 134 15.71 3.79 1.05
N TYR A 135 14.69 3.95 0.22
CA TYR A 135 13.90 5.19 0.22
C TYR A 135 12.99 5.34 1.45
N TRP A 136 12.40 4.24 1.95
CA TRP A 136 11.65 4.24 3.22
C TRP A 136 12.54 4.55 4.42
N TYR A 137 13.77 4.02 4.41
CA TYR A 137 14.72 4.18 5.50
C TYR A 137 15.39 5.56 5.51
N PHE A 138 15.81 6.08 4.35
CA PHE A 138 16.64 7.29 4.28
C PHE A 138 15.87 8.61 4.19
N LYS A 139 14.63 8.63 3.69
CA LYS A 139 13.92 9.90 3.46
C LYS A 139 12.86 10.23 4.51
N THR A 140 12.26 9.23 5.15
CA THR A 140 11.06 9.45 5.97
C THR A 140 11.27 9.59 7.48
N GLY A 141 12.50 9.51 8.01
CA GLY A 141 12.70 9.61 9.46
C GLY A 141 11.74 8.68 10.23
N PHE A 142 11.62 7.44 9.75
CA PHE A 142 10.52 6.46 9.81
C PHE A 142 10.00 6.05 11.22
N ARG A 143 10.28 6.83 12.25
CA ARG A 143 9.98 6.57 13.65
C ARG A 143 9.11 7.64 14.32
N THR A 144 8.43 8.49 13.57
CA THR A 144 7.31 9.27 14.14
C THR A 144 6.07 8.37 14.19
N LYS A 145 5.55 8.12 15.39
CA LYS A 145 4.41 7.19 15.65
C LYS A 145 3.13 7.51 14.85
N SER A 146 3.03 8.69 14.23
CA SER A 146 1.85 9.19 13.52
C SER A 146 1.63 8.57 12.14
N ILE A 147 2.69 8.36 11.35
CA ILE A 147 2.56 7.90 9.95
C ILE A 147 2.05 6.45 9.89
N GLY A 148 2.53 5.60 10.79
CA GLY A 148 2.09 4.20 10.87
C GLY A 148 0.60 4.03 11.22
N LYS A 149 -0.03 5.07 11.77
CA LYS A 149 -1.47 5.10 12.06
C LYS A 149 -2.31 5.66 10.91
N SER A 150 -1.70 6.19 9.84
CA SER A 150 -2.47 6.66 8.69
C SER A 150 -3.12 5.51 7.93
N ILE A 151 -4.38 5.68 7.54
CA ILE A 151 -5.10 4.73 6.68
C ILE A 151 -4.45 4.58 5.29
N ARG A 152 -3.67 5.56 4.86
CA ARG A 152 -2.97 5.59 3.56
C ARG A 152 -1.70 4.74 3.56
N TYR A 153 -1.09 4.56 4.71
CA TYR A 153 0.21 3.93 4.82
C TYR A 153 0.17 2.42 4.48
N GLN A 154 -0.81 1.68 5.02
CA GLN A 154 -0.89 0.23 4.78
C GLN A 154 -1.14 -0.13 3.31
N PRO A 155 -2.07 0.52 2.58
CA PRO A 155 -2.22 0.30 1.14
C PRO A 155 -0.93 0.55 0.36
N ILE A 156 -0.18 1.62 0.67
CA ILE A 156 1.08 1.91 -0.03
C ILE A 156 2.12 0.82 0.22
N GLN A 157 2.21 0.29 1.44
CA GLN A 157 3.07 -0.87 1.72
C GLN A 157 2.68 -2.07 0.86
N ILE A 158 1.41 -2.44 0.88
CA ILE A 158 0.91 -3.62 0.17
C ILE A 158 1.15 -3.47 -1.33
N ILE A 159 0.86 -2.29 -1.88
CA ILE A 159 1.15 -1.98 -3.27
C ILE A 159 2.66 -2.09 -3.51
N GLY A 160 3.52 -1.42 -2.75
CA GLY A 160 4.97 -1.44 -2.94
C GLY A 160 5.59 -2.84 -2.86
N TYR A 161 5.06 -3.72 -2.02
CA TYR A 161 5.50 -5.12 -1.92
C TYR A 161 4.79 -6.06 -2.91
N ALA A 162 3.79 -5.59 -3.67
CA ALA A 162 3.02 -6.43 -4.59
C ALA A 162 3.89 -7.17 -5.62
N PRO A 163 4.91 -6.56 -6.27
CA PRO A 163 5.78 -7.31 -7.17
C PRO A 163 6.53 -8.43 -6.45
N LEU A 164 6.95 -8.21 -5.20
CA LEU A 164 7.61 -9.24 -4.41
C LEU A 164 6.68 -10.43 -4.14
N TYR A 165 5.44 -10.17 -3.76
CA TYR A 165 4.44 -11.21 -3.53
C TYR A 165 4.05 -11.93 -4.83
N ILE A 166 3.86 -11.18 -5.92
CA ILE A 166 3.48 -11.74 -7.22
C ILE A 166 4.62 -12.56 -7.78
N PHE A 167 5.82 -12.02 -7.93
CA PHE A 167 6.94 -12.74 -8.56
C PHE A 167 7.60 -13.74 -7.61
N GLY A 168 7.91 -13.34 -6.37
CA GLY A 168 8.54 -14.21 -5.41
C GLY A 168 7.61 -15.32 -4.92
N GLY A 169 6.39 -14.95 -4.49
CA GLY A 169 5.41 -15.91 -3.95
C GLY A 169 4.92 -16.91 -4.99
N SER A 170 4.56 -16.45 -6.20
CA SER A 170 4.13 -17.36 -7.27
C SER A 170 5.25 -18.30 -7.71
N PHE A 171 6.50 -17.83 -7.73
CA PHE A 171 7.65 -18.66 -8.08
C PHE A 171 7.82 -19.83 -7.10
N PHE A 172 7.80 -19.56 -5.78
CA PHE A 172 7.93 -20.63 -4.78
C PHE A 172 6.81 -21.66 -4.89
N ILE A 173 5.58 -21.21 -5.12
CA ILE A 173 4.43 -22.10 -5.30
C ILE A 173 4.60 -22.94 -6.57
N LEU A 174 4.99 -22.32 -7.69
CA LEU A 174 5.19 -23.00 -8.95
C LEU A 174 6.36 -23.99 -8.88
N GLU A 175 7.46 -23.66 -8.20
CA GLU A 175 8.59 -24.58 -7.99
C GLU A 175 8.15 -25.81 -7.18
N ILE A 176 7.35 -25.62 -6.13
CA ILE A 176 6.78 -26.73 -5.36
C ILE A 176 5.89 -27.61 -6.26
N ILE A 177 5.04 -27.01 -7.08
CA ILE A 177 4.16 -27.75 -7.99
C ILE A 177 4.99 -28.54 -9.02
N PHE A 178 5.92 -27.89 -9.71
CA PHE A 178 6.72 -28.53 -10.76
C PHE A 178 7.64 -29.63 -10.21
N HIS A 179 8.30 -29.36 -9.08
CA HIS A 179 9.27 -30.29 -8.51
C HIS A 179 8.60 -31.41 -7.70
N LYS A 180 7.66 -31.09 -6.79
CA LYS A 180 7.05 -32.09 -5.89
C LYS A 180 5.83 -32.77 -6.47
N ILE A 181 4.98 -32.04 -7.20
CA ILE A 181 3.68 -32.58 -7.68
C ILE A 181 3.85 -33.20 -9.07
N LEU A 182 4.36 -32.43 -10.03
CA LEU A 182 4.44 -32.85 -11.43
C LEU A 182 5.69 -33.67 -11.75
N LYS A 183 6.75 -33.57 -10.92
CA LYS A 183 8.05 -34.24 -11.14
C LYS A 183 8.69 -33.91 -12.50
N VAL A 184 8.41 -32.73 -13.05
CA VAL A 184 8.88 -32.28 -14.38
C VAL A 184 10.27 -31.59 -14.31
N GLY A 185 10.88 -31.56 -13.13
CA GLY A 185 12.14 -30.85 -12.87
C GLY A 185 11.91 -29.48 -12.25
N SER A 186 12.98 -28.70 -12.09
CA SER A 186 12.91 -27.34 -11.52
C SER A 186 12.41 -26.34 -12.55
N ILE A 187 11.60 -25.38 -12.11
CA ILE A 187 11.16 -24.24 -12.92
C ILE A 187 12.33 -23.33 -13.31
N LEU A 188 13.49 -23.45 -12.63
CA LEU A 188 14.74 -22.80 -13.02
C LEU A 188 15.20 -23.20 -14.42
N ASN A 189 14.81 -24.39 -14.87
CA ASN A 189 15.11 -24.90 -16.22
C ASN A 189 14.12 -24.39 -17.26
N PHE A 190 13.05 -23.71 -16.84
CA PHE A 190 12.09 -23.11 -17.76
C PHE A 190 12.70 -21.86 -18.39
N SER A 191 13.00 -21.96 -19.68
CA SER A 191 13.59 -20.87 -20.45
C SER A 191 12.49 -19.98 -21.02
N LEU A 192 12.32 -18.78 -20.47
CA LEU A 192 11.51 -17.75 -21.11
C LEU A 192 12.31 -17.12 -22.26
N PRO A 193 11.65 -16.80 -23.40
CA PRO A 193 12.30 -16.05 -24.46
C PRO A 193 12.89 -14.74 -23.93
N PRO A 194 14.10 -14.33 -24.36
CA PRO A 194 14.74 -13.08 -23.94
C PRO A 194 13.84 -11.85 -24.07
N MET A 195 12.97 -11.84 -25.09
CA MET A 195 11.97 -10.81 -25.33
C MET A 195 10.99 -10.66 -24.15
N ALA A 196 10.49 -11.77 -23.63
CA ALA A 196 9.54 -11.77 -22.51
C ALA A 196 10.20 -11.32 -21.20
N VAL A 197 11.43 -11.78 -20.94
CA VAL A 197 12.22 -11.35 -19.78
C VAL A 197 12.45 -9.84 -19.82
N SER A 198 12.83 -9.32 -20.99
CA SER A 198 13.11 -7.89 -21.19
C SER A 198 11.86 -7.03 -20.98
N LEU A 199 10.71 -7.50 -21.46
CA LEU A 199 9.43 -6.84 -21.26
C LEU A 199 9.07 -6.78 -19.77
N LEU A 200 9.18 -7.91 -19.05
CA LEU A 200 8.88 -7.97 -17.62
C LEU A 200 9.79 -7.05 -16.80
N LEU A 201 11.10 -7.02 -17.10
CA LEU A 201 12.05 -6.13 -16.43
C LEU A 201 11.74 -4.65 -16.72
N THR A 202 11.38 -4.32 -17.97
CA THR A 202 10.98 -2.96 -18.34
C THR A 202 9.73 -2.53 -17.56
N LEU A 203 8.70 -3.40 -17.51
CA LEU A 203 7.48 -3.15 -16.75
C LEU A 203 7.77 -3.00 -15.25
N LEU A 204 8.72 -3.78 -14.70
CA LEU A 204 9.12 -3.66 -13.30
C LEU A 204 9.82 -2.32 -13.03
N ILE A 205 10.68 -1.85 -13.93
CA ILE A 205 11.31 -0.53 -13.80
C ILE A 205 10.25 0.58 -13.85
N ILE A 206 9.34 0.52 -14.82
CA ILE A 206 8.23 1.48 -14.94
C ILE A 206 7.36 1.45 -13.68
N TYR A 207 7.06 0.26 -13.17
CA TYR A 207 6.31 0.06 -11.93
C TYR A 207 6.99 0.77 -10.76
N ASN A 208 8.29 0.56 -10.56
CA ASN A 208 9.06 1.21 -9.50
C ASN A 208 9.00 2.72 -9.59
N ILE A 209 9.30 3.28 -10.77
CA ILE A 209 9.32 4.74 -10.96
C ILE A 209 7.92 5.32 -10.72
N SER A 210 6.88 4.62 -11.19
CA SER A 210 5.48 4.99 -10.97
C SER A 210 5.10 4.92 -9.49
N PHE A 211 5.58 3.91 -8.76
CA PHE A 211 5.38 3.77 -7.33
C PHE A 211 6.06 4.89 -6.55
N PHE A 212 7.28 5.31 -6.92
CA PHE A 212 7.92 6.49 -6.31
C PHE A 212 7.11 7.76 -6.50
N ARG A 213 6.57 7.95 -7.71
CA ARG A 213 5.71 9.09 -8.01
C ARG A 213 4.45 9.06 -7.15
N LEU A 214 3.81 7.90 -7.02
CA LEU A 214 2.66 7.69 -6.14
C LEU A 214 3.01 8.01 -4.69
N TYR A 215 4.10 7.45 -4.17
CA TYR A 215 4.54 7.70 -2.81
C TYR A 215 4.74 9.19 -2.54
N LYS A 216 5.47 9.90 -3.43
CA LYS A 216 5.76 11.32 -3.23
C LYS A 216 4.46 12.14 -3.20
N HIS A 217 3.50 11.76 -4.03
CA HIS A 217 2.20 12.41 -4.08
C HIS A 217 1.33 12.11 -2.86
N GLU A 218 1.33 10.88 -2.36
CA GLU A 218 0.39 10.47 -1.30
C GLU A 218 0.89 10.68 0.13
N LEU A 219 2.20 10.54 0.37
CA LEU A 219 2.76 10.58 1.73
C LEU A 219 3.55 11.86 2.00
N VAL A 220 4.40 12.30 1.06
CA VAL A 220 5.20 13.52 1.27
C VAL A 220 4.32 14.78 1.18
N ALA A 221 3.35 14.79 0.25
CA ALA A 221 2.45 15.94 0.14
C ALA A 221 1.42 16.02 1.27
N SER A 222 1.10 14.89 1.93
CA SER A 222 0.19 14.88 3.09
C SER A 222 0.85 15.38 4.38
N GLU A 223 2.18 15.38 4.47
CA GLU A 223 2.92 15.91 5.64
C GLU A 223 2.98 17.44 5.67
N ILE A 224 2.66 18.11 4.55
CA ILE A 224 2.74 19.59 4.41
C ILE A 224 1.38 20.25 4.72
N LYS A 225 0.34 19.46 5.05
CA LYS A 225 -0.98 19.96 5.44
C LYS A 225 -1.25 19.66 6.92
#